data_AF-A0A7W9Z470-F1
#
_entry.id   AF-A0A7W9Z470-F1
#
_cell.length_a   1.000
_cell.length_b   1.000
_cell.length_c   1.000
_cell.angle_alpha   90.00
_cell.angle_beta   90.00
_cell.angle_gamma   90.00
#
_symmetry.space_group_name_H-M   'P 1'
#
loop_
_entity.id
_entity.type
_entity.pdbx_description
1 polymer ?
#
loop_
_entity_poly.entity_id
_entity_poly.type
_entity_poly.pdbx_seq_one_letter_code
_entity_poly.pdbx_strand_id
1 'polypeptide(L)'
;MRSVLTILLAFAAGVLLMLWLPRRPSVPAVSAHAVSATTGTLAPTNSAPADSASTDSDTTSGDDWPSAGPSPEQVLYSQPRMVREALAKLTPRVAGKPNLYLVTFAGDGGEDVFRNEAEYASQLFAGRFGATAHTVVLENNPDSLATHPLASWSNLEDTLDGLGKVMQPDQDILMLYVTSHGDQDHNLLVDIDPLPLDQIGATDLRGILAKHPFKWKVVVINACYSGGFVPPLHGPGTLVLTAARTDRSSFGCGSDSDITYFGRAWLVDALNQTPDFVAAFKQASGEIKQWEQRDKLTASEPQIDIGPGITEQLALWRKGFTAGPAVAFKAAAPAPASTAAATR
;
A
#
# COMPACT_ATOMS: atom_id res chain seq x y z
N MET A 1 -35.40 47.63 6.63
CA MET A 1 -36.79 47.11 6.67
C MET A 1 -37.15 46.27 5.45
N ARG A 2 -37.15 46.80 4.20
CA ARG A 2 -37.55 46.02 2.99
C ARG A 2 -36.86 44.66 2.85
N SER A 3 -35.54 44.58 3.03
CA SER A 3 -34.76 43.33 2.86
C SER A 3 -35.03 42.24 3.91
N VAL A 4 -35.53 42.61 5.09
CA VAL A 4 -35.88 41.65 6.17
C VAL A 4 -37.23 40.99 5.86
N LEU A 5 -38.18 41.75 5.31
CA LEU A 5 -39.49 41.26 4.92
C LEU A 5 -39.39 40.21 3.79
N THR A 6 -38.49 40.42 2.82
CA THR A 6 -38.23 39.45 1.74
C THR A 6 -37.63 38.13 2.23
N ILE A 7 -36.76 38.16 3.24
CA ILE A 7 -36.17 36.95 3.83
C ILE A 7 -37.23 36.15 4.60
N LEU A 8 -38.07 36.84 5.39
CA LEU A 8 -39.18 36.19 6.11
C LEU A 8 -40.22 35.57 5.16
N LEU A 9 -40.55 36.24 4.06
CA LEU A 9 -41.45 35.69 3.03
C LEU A 9 -40.87 34.46 2.33
N ALA A 10 -39.58 34.46 2.00
CA ALA A 10 -38.91 33.29 1.42
C ALA A 10 -38.89 32.09 2.39
N PHE A 11 -38.63 32.34 3.68
CA PHE A 11 -38.62 31.29 4.70
C PHE A 11 -40.01 30.68 4.92
N ALA A 12 -41.06 31.51 4.99
CA ALA A 12 -42.45 31.05 5.12
C ALA A 12 -42.90 30.19 3.92
N ALA A 13 -42.50 30.56 2.70
CA ALA A 13 -42.79 29.77 1.50
C ALA A 13 -42.12 28.39 1.52
N GLY A 14 -40.86 28.30 1.99
CA GLY A 14 -40.15 27.03 2.13
C GLY A 14 -40.79 26.07 3.15
N VAL A 15 -41.26 26.59 4.29
CA VAL A 15 -41.95 25.80 5.32
C VAL A 15 -43.30 25.26 4.81
N LEU A 16 -44.06 26.07 4.07
CA LEU A 16 -45.31 25.63 3.44
C LEU A 16 -45.10 24.54 2.38
N LEU A 17 -44.00 24.60 1.62
CA LEU A 17 -43.68 23.57 0.62
C LEU A 17 -43.33 22.22 1.27
N MET A 18 -42.63 22.22 2.41
CA MET A 18 -42.34 21.02 3.21
C MET A 18 -43.59 20.34 3.77
N LEU A 19 -44.65 21.12 4.07
CA LEU A 19 -45.92 20.61 4.61
C LEU A 19 -46.85 20.04 3.52
N TRP A 20 -46.53 20.23 2.23
CA TRP A 20 -47.36 19.80 1.10
C TRP A 20 -46.76 18.63 0.30
N LEU A 21 -45.63 18.08 0.74
CA LEU A 21 -45.07 16.85 0.17
C LEU A 21 -45.84 15.62 0.70
N PRO A 22 -46.41 14.76 -0.16
CA PRO A 22 -47.05 13.53 0.29
C PRO A 22 -46.01 12.60 0.93
N ARG A 23 -46.33 12.08 2.13
CA ARG A 23 -45.49 11.09 2.82
C ARG A 23 -45.25 9.89 1.92
N ARG A 24 -43.97 9.55 1.68
CA ARG A 24 -43.60 8.30 1.02
C ARG A 24 -44.11 7.11 1.84
N PRO A 25 -44.62 6.03 1.21
CA PRO A 25 -45.06 4.85 1.92
C PRO A 25 -43.88 4.19 2.64
N SER A 26 -44.13 3.71 3.86
CA SER A 26 -43.16 2.98 4.67
C SER A 26 -42.84 1.62 4.04
N VAL A 27 -41.54 1.29 3.99
CA VAL A 27 -41.07 -0.06 3.67
C VAL A 27 -41.55 -1.01 4.77
N PRO A 28 -42.18 -2.16 4.45
CA PRO A 28 -42.60 -3.11 5.47
C PRO A 28 -41.39 -3.80 6.12
N ALA A 29 -41.41 -3.89 7.45
CA ALA A 29 -40.41 -4.63 8.20
C ALA A 29 -40.51 -6.13 7.90
N VAL A 30 -39.38 -6.78 7.61
CA VAL A 30 -39.32 -8.24 7.48
C VAL A 30 -39.45 -8.85 8.88
N SER A 31 -40.56 -9.56 9.11
CA SER A 31 -40.86 -10.17 10.40
C SER A 31 -39.97 -11.38 10.68
N ALA A 32 -39.30 -11.38 11.83
CA ALA A 32 -38.60 -12.55 12.35
C ALA A 32 -39.58 -13.73 12.48
N HIS A 33 -39.23 -14.87 11.86
CA HIS A 33 -40.03 -16.09 11.98
C HIS A 33 -39.72 -16.80 13.29
N ALA A 34 -40.72 -16.89 14.16
CA ALA A 34 -40.65 -17.70 15.37
C ALA A 34 -40.66 -19.19 15.01
N VAL A 35 -39.65 -19.93 15.47
CA VAL A 35 -39.63 -21.39 15.33
C VAL A 35 -40.49 -22.00 16.44
N SER A 36 -41.68 -22.47 16.10
CA SER A 36 -42.49 -23.30 16.99
C SER A 36 -42.16 -24.77 16.81
N ALA A 37 -41.84 -25.45 17.92
CA ALA A 37 -41.62 -26.88 17.92
C ALA A 37 -42.93 -27.66 17.72
N THR A 38 -42.88 -28.72 16.92
CA THR A 38 -43.92 -29.77 16.92
C THR A 38 -43.27 -31.15 16.83
N THR A 39 -43.68 -32.04 17.72
CA THR A 39 -43.21 -33.42 17.85
C THR A 39 -43.69 -34.30 16.70
N GLY A 40 -42.80 -35.14 16.15
CA GLY A 40 -43.12 -36.12 15.10
C GLY A 40 -42.31 -37.41 15.26
N THR A 41 -42.99 -38.49 15.65
CA THR A 41 -42.40 -39.78 16.03
C THR A 41 -41.94 -40.62 14.84
N LEU A 42 -40.67 -41.05 14.79
CA LEU A 42 -40.21 -42.17 13.94
C LEU A 42 -39.04 -42.95 14.56
N ALA A 43 -39.18 -44.27 14.61
CA ALA A 43 -38.16 -45.31 14.84
C ALA A 43 -38.80 -46.68 14.50
N PRO A 44 -38.05 -47.81 14.36
CA PRO A 44 -36.59 -48.01 14.27
C PRO A 44 -36.23 -48.67 12.89
N THR A 45 -35.06 -49.24 12.54
CA THR A 45 -33.67 -49.35 13.07
C THR A 45 -32.75 -49.75 11.89
N ASN A 46 -31.47 -49.35 11.88
CA ASN A 46 -30.37 -50.32 11.72
C ASN A 46 -29.01 -49.74 12.16
N SER A 47 -28.22 -50.57 12.84
CA SER A 47 -27.10 -50.27 13.73
C SER A 47 -25.82 -49.64 13.11
N ALA A 48 -25.39 -48.50 13.71
CA ALA A 48 -24.09 -48.16 14.36
C ALA A 48 -22.85 -49.10 14.24
N PRO A 49 -21.61 -48.70 14.69
CA PRO A 49 -21.12 -47.42 15.30
C PRO A 49 -19.85 -46.84 14.57
N ALA A 50 -19.14 -45.77 14.97
CA ALA A 50 -19.29 -44.70 15.98
C ALA A 50 -18.36 -43.50 15.65
N ASP A 51 -18.76 -42.31 16.12
CA ASP A 51 -17.99 -41.20 16.70
C ASP A 51 -16.71 -40.63 16.02
N SER A 52 -16.84 -39.39 15.55
CA SER A 52 -16.08 -38.24 16.10
C SER A 52 -16.86 -36.95 15.80
N ALA A 53 -17.02 -36.09 16.80
CA ALA A 53 -17.91 -34.93 16.72
C ALA A 53 -17.38 -33.85 15.77
N SER A 54 -18.29 -33.25 15.00
CA SER A 54 -18.08 -31.95 14.38
C SER A 54 -18.02 -30.89 15.48
N THR A 55 -16.82 -30.48 15.87
CA THR A 55 -16.64 -29.16 16.47
C THR A 55 -16.96 -28.12 15.41
N ASP A 56 -18.00 -27.33 15.65
CA ASP A 56 -18.17 -26.04 15.00
C ASP A 56 -16.96 -25.18 15.37
N SER A 57 -15.95 -25.17 14.50
CA SER A 57 -14.88 -24.20 14.58
C SER A 57 -15.42 -22.89 14.01
N ASP A 58 -16.05 -22.09 14.88
CA ASP A 58 -15.93 -20.64 14.78
C ASP A 58 -14.44 -20.32 14.88
N THR A 59 -13.73 -20.40 13.76
CA THR A 59 -12.43 -19.78 13.59
C THR A 59 -12.69 -18.28 13.55
N THR A 60 -12.78 -17.68 14.73
CA THR A 60 -12.60 -16.24 14.87
C THR A 60 -11.24 -15.90 14.27
N SER A 61 -11.24 -15.19 13.15
CA SER A 61 -10.07 -14.51 12.57
C SER A 61 -9.65 -13.35 13.47
N GLY A 62 -9.40 -13.65 14.75
CA GLY A 62 -9.28 -12.69 15.83
C GLY A 62 -7.85 -12.61 16.33
N ASP A 63 -7.33 -11.38 16.27
CA ASP A 63 -6.17 -10.91 17.02
C ASP A 63 -4.77 -11.34 16.49
N ASP A 64 -4.52 -11.14 15.18
CA ASP A 64 -3.15 -10.91 14.68
C ASP A 64 -2.57 -9.55 15.17
N TRP A 65 -3.41 -8.71 15.81
CA TRP A 65 -2.97 -7.49 16.46
C TRP A 65 -2.09 -7.78 17.70
N PRO A 66 -0.93 -7.13 17.86
CA PRO A 66 0.02 -7.46 18.92
C PRO A 66 -0.54 -7.08 20.30
N SER A 67 -0.71 -8.09 21.16
CA SER A 67 -1.23 -7.92 22.54
C SER A 67 -0.41 -7.00 23.44
N ALA A 68 0.86 -6.77 23.11
CA ALA A 68 1.76 -5.84 23.80
C ALA A 68 1.94 -4.48 23.08
N GLY A 69 1.26 -4.28 21.93
CA GLY A 69 1.33 -3.08 21.12
C GLY A 69 0.37 -1.96 21.59
N PRO A 70 0.39 -0.80 20.92
CA PRO A 70 -0.67 0.21 21.05
C PRO A 70 -2.03 -0.38 20.62
N SER A 71 -3.15 0.14 21.12
CA SER A 71 -4.46 -0.26 20.62
C SER A 71 -4.71 0.24 19.18
N PRO A 72 -5.63 -0.37 18.41
CA PRO A 72 -5.97 0.11 17.05
C PRO A 72 -6.38 1.59 17.03
N GLU A 73 -7.14 2.04 18.03
CA GLU A 73 -7.51 3.45 18.21
C GLU A 73 -6.28 4.35 18.47
N GLN A 74 -5.34 3.92 19.31
CA GLN A 74 -4.09 4.66 19.57
C GLN A 74 -3.23 4.78 18.32
N VAL A 75 -3.20 3.75 17.48
CA VAL A 75 -2.50 3.79 16.19
C VAL A 75 -3.15 4.78 15.24
N LEU A 76 -4.48 4.75 15.06
CA LEU A 76 -5.17 5.71 14.19
C LEU A 76 -4.91 7.17 14.60
N TYR A 77 -5.05 7.50 15.89
CA TYR A 77 -4.83 8.87 16.37
C TYR A 77 -3.36 9.31 16.41
N SER A 78 -2.38 8.39 16.30
CA SER A 78 -0.96 8.76 16.25
C SER A 78 -0.49 9.19 14.85
N GLN A 79 -1.20 8.78 13.78
CA GLN A 79 -0.71 8.90 12.40
C GLN A 79 -0.30 10.31 11.96
N PRO A 80 -1.10 11.39 12.19
CA PRO A 80 -0.71 12.75 11.77
C PRO A 80 0.50 13.30 12.53
N ARG A 81 0.89 12.69 13.67
CA ARG A 81 2.16 12.97 14.35
C ARG A 81 3.29 12.16 13.72
N MET A 82 3.08 10.87 13.47
CA MET A 82 4.11 9.98 12.91
C MET A 82 4.55 10.40 11.51
N VAL A 83 3.63 10.80 10.63
CA VAL A 83 3.98 11.33 9.28
C VAL A 83 4.83 12.60 9.39
N ARG A 84 4.46 13.55 10.26
CA ARG A 84 5.27 14.77 10.51
C ARG A 84 6.65 14.46 11.08
N GLU A 85 6.76 13.49 11.97
CA GLU A 85 8.04 13.05 12.52
C GLU A 85 8.91 12.32 11.48
N ALA A 86 8.31 11.54 10.58
CA ALA A 86 9.02 10.92 9.47
C ALA A 86 9.57 11.97 8.48
N LEU A 87 8.73 12.94 8.10
CA LEU A 87 9.14 14.07 7.25
C LEU A 87 10.22 14.94 7.91
N ALA A 88 10.16 15.15 9.23
CA ALA A 88 11.17 15.92 9.97
C ALA A 88 12.54 15.21 10.08
N LYS A 89 12.61 13.90 9.83
CA LYS A 89 13.86 13.12 9.77
C LYS A 89 14.55 13.22 8.40
N LEU A 90 13.90 13.78 7.37
CA LEU A 90 14.51 13.94 6.04
C LEU A 90 15.79 14.78 6.14
N THR A 91 16.87 14.28 5.53
CA THR A 91 18.11 15.04 5.44
C THR A 91 17.91 16.32 4.59
N PRO A 92 18.66 17.40 4.87
CA PRO A 92 18.52 18.65 4.10
C PRO A 92 18.80 18.45 2.62
N ARG A 93 17.95 19.04 1.77
CA ARG A 93 18.10 19.02 0.30
C ARG A 93 19.49 19.50 -0.12
N VAL A 94 20.20 18.73 -0.95
CA VAL A 94 21.51 19.12 -1.49
C VAL A 94 21.33 20.14 -2.61
N ALA A 95 21.89 21.34 -2.44
CA ALA A 95 21.77 22.41 -3.43
C ALA A 95 22.57 22.12 -4.74
N GLY A 96 22.14 22.75 -5.83
CA GLY A 96 22.85 22.73 -7.12
C GLY A 96 22.74 21.45 -7.95
N LYS A 97 21.95 20.47 -7.51
CA LYS A 97 21.71 19.19 -8.21
C LYS A 97 20.29 18.68 -7.95
N PRO A 98 19.73 17.81 -8.81
CA PRO A 98 18.51 17.07 -8.51
C PRO A 98 18.68 16.24 -7.23
N ASN A 99 17.65 16.20 -6.39
CA ASN A 99 17.53 15.26 -5.28
C ASN A 99 16.41 14.26 -5.61
N LEU A 100 16.46 13.07 -5.01
CA LEU A 100 15.43 12.05 -5.11
C LEU A 100 14.82 11.84 -3.74
N TYR A 101 13.49 11.89 -3.67
CA TYR A 101 12.71 11.65 -2.47
C TYR A 101 11.95 10.33 -2.66
N LEU A 102 12.42 9.28 -2.01
CA LEU A 102 11.80 7.96 -2.00
C LEU A 102 10.71 7.93 -0.92
N VAL A 103 9.49 7.63 -1.30
CA VAL A 103 8.43 7.12 -0.43
C VAL A 103 8.33 5.62 -0.70
N THR A 104 8.54 4.80 0.31
CA THR A 104 8.15 3.38 0.26
C THR A 104 6.77 3.22 0.89
N PHE A 105 5.97 2.32 0.33
CA PHE A 105 4.61 2.00 0.76
C PHE A 105 4.47 0.46 0.79
N ALA A 106 4.59 -0.13 1.97
CA ALA A 106 4.31 -1.56 2.21
C ALA A 106 2.84 -1.69 2.62
N GLY A 107 1.99 -2.07 1.67
CA GLY A 107 0.54 -1.92 1.78
C GLY A 107 -0.17 -2.95 2.66
N ASP A 108 0.37 -4.15 2.77
CA ASP A 108 -0.24 -5.25 3.51
C ASP A 108 0.63 -5.64 4.72
N GLY A 109 -0.01 -5.69 5.90
CA GLY A 109 0.59 -6.10 7.17
C GLY A 109 0.52 -7.60 7.48
N GLY A 110 -0.19 -8.40 6.67
CA GLY A 110 -0.28 -9.85 6.83
C GLY A 110 1.02 -10.60 6.50
N GLU A 111 1.87 -10.07 5.61
CA GLU A 111 3.16 -10.67 5.28
C GLU A 111 4.36 -9.70 5.44
N ASP A 112 5.36 -10.17 6.20
CA ASP A 112 6.64 -9.48 6.43
C ASP A 112 7.42 -9.11 5.16
N VAL A 113 7.14 -9.77 4.04
CA VAL A 113 7.75 -9.55 2.73
C VAL A 113 7.70 -8.07 2.30
N PHE A 114 6.58 -7.39 2.60
CA PHE A 114 6.35 -6.02 2.17
C PHE A 114 7.13 -5.02 3.02
N ARG A 115 7.12 -5.18 4.35
CA ARG A 115 8.01 -4.49 5.30
C ARG A 115 9.48 -4.64 4.90
N ASN A 116 9.91 -5.89 4.68
CA ASN A 116 11.30 -6.22 4.35
C ASN A 116 11.78 -5.44 3.12
N GLU A 117 10.94 -5.32 2.08
CA GLU A 117 11.27 -4.53 0.89
C GLU A 117 11.26 -3.02 1.12
N ALA A 118 10.29 -2.50 1.88
CA ALA A 118 10.17 -1.07 2.15
C ALA A 118 11.32 -0.55 3.02
N GLU A 119 11.67 -1.25 4.10
CA GLU A 119 12.85 -0.95 4.90
C GLU A 119 14.14 -1.11 4.10
N TYR A 120 14.29 -2.19 3.34
CA TYR A 120 15.49 -2.43 2.54
C TYR A 120 15.69 -1.36 1.47
N ALA A 121 14.64 -0.95 0.76
CA ALA A 121 14.72 0.13 -0.23
C ALA A 121 15.15 1.45 0.42
N SER A 122 14.64 1.77 1.61
CA SER A 122 15.08 2.93 2.40
C SER A 122 16.59 2.86 2.73
N GLN A 123 17.06 1.73 3.26
CA GLN A 123 18.48 1.49 3.58
C GLN A 123 19.39 1.56 2.34
N LEU A 124 18.96 0.93 1.23
CA LEU A 124 19.66 0.92 -0.04
C LEU A 124 19.82 2.34 -0.60
N PHE A 125 18.73 3.12 -0.65
CA PHE A 125 18.77 4.45 -1.23
C PHE A 125 19.62 5.42 -0.38
N ALA A 126 19.39 5.46 0.94
CA ALA A 126 20.15 6.33 1.84
C ALA A 126 21.66 5.95 1.88
N GLY A 127 21.97 4.65 1.93
CA GLY A 127 23.35 4.16 2.05
C GLY A 127 24.14 4.15 0.73
N ARG A 128 23.52 3.70 -0.37
CA ARG A 128 24.20 3.51 -1.67
C ARG A 128 24.13 4.73 -2.57
N PHE A 129 23.01 5.44 -2.61
CA PHE A 129 22.83 6.62 -3.47
C PHE A 129 23.10 7.95 -2.73
N GLY A 130 23.35 7.87 -1.42
CA GLY A 130 23.98 8.92 -0.62
C GLY A 130 23.09 10.13 -0.37
N ALA A 131 23.72 11.26 -0.03
CA ALA A 131 23.03 12.44 0.50
C ALA A 131 21.99 13.11 -0.41
N THR A 132 21.91 12.71 -1.69
CA THR A 132 20.86 13.15 -2.65
C THR A 132 19.64 12.23 -2.70
N ALA A 133 19.62 11.17 -1.88
CA ALA A 133 18.47 10.30 -1.69
C ALA A 133 17.92 10.52 -0.28
N HIS A 134 16.66 10.94 -0.19
CA HIS A 134 15.94 11.17 1.05
C HIS A 134 14.77 10.18 1.12
N THR A 135 14.50 9.58 2.27
CA THR A 135 13.61 8.41 2.38
C THR A 135 12.51 8.64 3.41
N VAL A 136 11.27 8.31 3.06
CA VAL A 136 10.13 8.13 3.96
C VAL A 136 9.64 6.69 3.80
N VAL A 137 9.38 6.02 4.91
CA VAL A 137 8.78 4.68 4.93
C VAL A 137 7.37 4.80 5.48
N LEU A 138 6.38 4.42 4.68
CA LEU A 138 5.01 4.15 5.09
C LEU A 138 4.82 2.63 5.06
N GLU A 139 4.36 2.04 6.16
CA GLU A 139 4.34 0.58 6.31
C GLU A 139 3.20 0.12 7.18
N ASN A 140 2.52 -0.92 6.72
CA ASN A 140 1.62 -1.73 7.52
C ASN A 140 2.37 -2.98 7.98
N ASN A 141 2.58 -3.14 9.28
CA ASN A 141 3.08 -4.37 9.90
C ASN A 141 2.83 -4.32 11.43
N PRO A 142 2.46 -5.43 12.08
CA PRO A 142 2.25 -5.50 13.53
C PRO A 142 3.42 -4.99 14.39
N ASP A 143 4.67 -5.21 13.98
CA ASP A 143 5.83 -4.85 14.79
C ASP A 143 6.22 -3.36 14.66
N SER A 144 5.75 -2.67 13.61
CA SER A 144 6.17 -1.30 13.29
C SER A 144 5.14 -0.21 13.60
N LEU A 145 3.98 -0.59 14.16
CA LEU A 145 2.87 0.30 14.57
C LEU A 145 3.26 1.53 15.43
N ALA A 146 4.40 1.47 16.12
CA ALA A 146 4.91 2.55 16.96
C ALA A 146 6.15 3.28 16.37
N THR A 147 6.75 2.75 15.30
CA THR A 147 8.02 3.24 14.71
C THR A 147 7.83 3.86 13.32
N HIS A 148 6.89 3.33 12.54
CA HIS A 148 6.58 3.78 11.18
C HIS A 148 5.12 4.25 11.06
N PRO A 149 4.84 5.36 10.34
CA PRO A 149 3.47 5.69 9.97
C PRO A 149 2.91 4.61 9.03
N LEU A 150 1.62 4.31 9.18
CA LEU A 150 0.94 3.30 8.37
C LEU A 150 1.00 3.62 6.87
N ALA A 151 1.06 2.58 6.06
CA ALA A 151 0.78 2.65 4.63
C ALA A 151 -0.74 2.78 4.46
N SER A 152 -1.24 4.01 4.51
CA SER A 152 -2.66 4.33 4.27
C SER A 152 -2.80 5.47 3.26
N TRP A 153 -3.96 5.56 2.61
CA TRP A 153 -4.27 6.64 1.67
C TRP A 153 -4.02 8.03 2.28
N SER A 154 -4.55 8.29 3.47
CA SER A 154 -4.41 9.56 4.19
C SER A 154 -2.94 9.88 4.52
N ASN A 155 -2.15 8.89 4.94
CA ASN A 155 -0.73 9.08 5.23
C ASN A 155 0.09 9.31 3.97
N LEU A 156 -0.28 8.69 2.84
CA LEU A 156 0.32 8.97 1.54
C LEU A 156 0.02 10.42 1.10
N GLU A 157 -1.22 10.89 1.27
CA GLU A 157 -1.60 12.27 0.99
C GLU A 157 -0.80 13.25 1.86
N ASP A 158 -0.82 13.11 3.18
CA ASP A 158 -0.04 13.95 4.11
C ASP A 158 1.48 13.92 3.82
N THR A 159 2.02 12.77 3.40
CA THR A 159 3.44 12.62 3.04
C THR A 159 3.77 13.37 1.76
N LEU A 160 2.96 13.22 0.71
CA LEU A 160 3.15 13.94 -0.56
C LEU A 160 2.97 15.45 -0.36
N ASP A 161 2.04 15.85 0.50
CA ASP A 161 1.83 17.24 0.90
C ASP A 161 3.01 17.80 1.70
N GLY A 162 3.66 16.98 2.52
CA GLY A 162 4.92 17.29 3.19
C GLY A 162 6.09 17.46 2.23
N LEU A 163 6.25 16.50 1.30
CA LEU A 163 7.31 16.52 0.28
C LEU A 163 7.18 17.74 -0.65
N GLY A 164 5.96 18.12 -1.03
CA GLY A 164 5.69 19.32 -1.82
C GLY A 164 6.17 20.63 -1.18
N LYS A 165 6.46 20.65 0.13
CA LYS A 165 6.96 21.81 0.89
C LYS A 165 8.49 21.83 1.01
N VAL A 166 9.18 20.72 0.78
CA VAL A 166 10.66 20.59 0.92
C VAL A 166 11.40 20.32 -0.38
N MET A 167 10.72 19.76 -1.38
CA MET A 167 11.25 19.54 -2.73
C MET A 167 11.31 20.85 -3.54
N GLN A 168 12.20 20.89 -4.54
CA GLN A 168 12.13 21.81 -5.67
C GLN A 168 11.44 21.08 -6.84
N PRO A 169 10.12 21.25 -7.09
CA PRO A 169 9.35 20.30 -7.89
C PRO A 169 9.74 20.23 -9.38
N ASP A 170 10.39 21.27 -9.90
CA ASP A 170 10.97 21.31 -11.26
C ASP A 170 12.32 20.60 -11.41
N GLN A 171 13.00 20.29 -10.31
CA GLN A 171 14.36 19.73 -10.27
C GLN A 171 14.43 18.37 -9.58
N ASP A 172 13.68 18.17 -8.52
CA ASP A 172 13.75 16.96 -7.72
C ASP A 172 12.79 15.90 -8.24
N ILE A 173 13.09 14.66 -7.90
CA ILE A 173 12.42 13.46 -8.37
C ILE A 173 11.65 12.87 -7.18
N LEU A 174 10.33 12.78 -7.29
CA LEU A 174 9.56 11.91 -6.41
C LEU A 174 9.76 10.47 -6.90
N MET A 175 10.15 9.56 -6.02
CA MET A 175 10.05 8.13 -6.28
C MET A 175 9.05 7.52 -5.30
N LEU A 176 8.05 6.83 -5.82
CA LEU A 176 7.13 6.02 -5.03
C LEU A 176 7.40 4.55 -5.34
N TYR A 177 7.78 3.78 -4.33
CA TYR A 177 7.90 2.32 -4.39
C TYR A 177 6.77 1.70 -3.59
N VAL A 178 5.80 1.11 -4.26
CA VAL A 178 4.69 0.38 -3.65
C VAL A 178 4.97 -1.11 -3.72
N THR A 179 4.76 -1.80 -2.61
CA THR A 179 4.84 -3.27 -2.53
C THR A 179 3.66 -3.79 -1.70
N SER A 180 2.82 -4.62 -2.30
CA SER A 180 1.61 -5.19 -1.71
C SER A 180 1.05 -6.30 -2.61
N HIS A 181 -0.03 -6.97 -2.19
CA HIS A 181 -0.87 -7.71 -3.13
C HIS A 181 -1.64 -6.77 -4.07
N GLY A 182 -2.19 -7.32 -5.15
CA GLY A 182 -3.05 -6.60 -6.09
C GLY A 182 -4.03 -7.51 -6.80
N ASP A 183 -5.14 -6.93 -7.27
CA ASP A 183 -6.27 -7.67 -7.83
C ASP A 183 -6.46 -7.46 -9.35
N GLN A 184 -7.40 -8.20 -9.93
CA GLN A 184 -7.70 -8.15 -11.37
C GLN A 184 -8.34 -6.83 -11.83
N ASP A 185 -8.89 -6.04 -10.90
CA ASP A 185 -9.46 -4.72 -11.14
C ASP A 185 -8.42 -3.58 -11.00
N HIS A 186 -7.16 -3.94 -10.71
CA HIS A 186 -6.00 -3.07 -10.59
C HIS A 186 -6.05 -2.17 -9.35
N ASN A 187 -6.49 -2.75 -8.23
CA ASN A 187 -6.31 -2.20 -6.90
C ASN A 187 -5.07 -2.80 -6.23
N LEU A 188 -4.48 -2.01 -5.34
CA LEU A 188 -3.48 -2.43 -4.36
C LEU A 188 -4.18 -2.73 -3.05
N LEU A 189 -3.83 -3.86 -2.43
CA LEU A 189 -4.26 -4.16 -1.07
C LEU A 189 -3.62 -3.16 -0.10
N VAL A 190 -4.45 -2.61 0.78
CA VAL A 190 -4.05 -1.74 1.88
C VAL A 190 -4.69 -2.28 3.15
N ASP A 191 -3.93 -3.04 3.94
CA ASP A 191 -4.45 -3.76 5.10
C ASP A 191 -3.52 -3.70 6.32
N ILE A 192 -4.13 -3.60 7.49
CA ILE A 192 -3.54 -3.90 8.80
C ILE A 192 -4.69 -4.16 9.78
N ASP A 193 -5.24 -5.37 9.72
CA ASP A 193 -6.36 -5.82 10.55
C ASP A 193 -6.18 -5.43 12.04
N PRO A 194 -7.17 -4.83 12.72
CA PRO A 194 -8.56 -4.63 12.31
C PRO A 194 -8.85 -3.21 11.76
N LEU A 195 -7.86 -2.49 11.23
CA LEU A 195 -8.05 -1.10 10.79
C LEU A 195 -8.73 -1.01 9.42
N PRO A 196 -9.86 -0.28 9.28
CA PRO A 196 -10.57 -0.16 8.01
C PRO A 196 -9.87 0.86 7.10
N LEU A 197 -8.82 0.43 6.39
CA LEU A 197 -8.06 1.27 5.47
C LEU A 197 -8.63 1.28 4.05
N ASP A 198 -8.48 2.41 3.37
CA ASP A 198 -8.90 2.58 1.97
C ASP A 198 -7.94 1.86 0.99
N GLN A 199 -8.50 0.99 0.16
CA GLN A 199 -7.81 0.32 -0.94
C GLN A 199 -7.45 1.34 -2.05
N ILE A 200 -6.36 1.11 -2.79
CA ILE A 200 -5.83 2.11 -3.75
C ILE A 200 -5.91 1.58 -5.18
N GLY A 201 -6.84 2.12 -5.97
CA GLY A 201 -6.96 1.84 -7.40
C GLY A 201 -5.93 2.58 -8.26
N ALA A 202 -5.68 2.06 -9.46
CA ALA A 202 -4.79 2.68 -10.45
C ALA A 202 -5.17 4.12 -10.84
N THR A 203 -6.47 4.44 -10.83
CA THR A 203 -6.95 5.81 -11.09
C THR A 203 -6.76 6.72 -9.88
N ASP A 204 -6.91 6.20 -8.66
CA ASP A 204 -6.75 6.97 -7.42
C ASP A 204 -5.29 7.39 -7.24
N LEU A 205 -4.36 6.46 -7.46
CA LEU A 205 -2.92 6.76 -7.40
C LEU A 205 -2.51 7.80 -8.44
N ARG A 206 -3.11 7.78 -9.63
CA ARG A 206 -2.92 8.83 -10.64
C ARG A 206 -3.53 10.17 -10.18
N GLY A 207 -4.68 10.13 -9.53
CA GLY A 207 -5.41 11.28 -9.02
C GLY A 207 -4.65 12.02 -7.91
N ILE A 208 -4.16 11.30 -6.89
CA ILE A 208 -3.38 11.90 -5.80
C ILE A 208 -2.08 12.52 -6.32
N LEU A 209 -1.31 11.79 -7.16
CA LEU A 209 -0.10 12.33 -7.78
C LEU A 209 -0.37 13.55 -8.69
N ALA A 210 -1.61 13.74 -9.18
CA ALA A 210 -2.01 14.92 -9.94
C ALA A 210 -2.16 16.19 -9.09
N LYS A 211 -2.47 16.05 -7.80
CA LYS A 211 -2.71 17.17 -6.89
C LYS A 211 -1.43 17.96 -6.57
N HIS A 212 -0.26 17.34 -6.74
CA HIS A 212 1.03 17.88 -6.33
C HIS A 212 1.89 18.31 -7.54
N PRO A 213 2.77 19.32 -7.40
CA PRO A 213 3.52 19.91 -8.50
C PRO A 213 4.73 19.07 -8.99
N PHE A 214 4.80 17.78 -8.68
CA PHE A 214 5.98 16.94 -8.97
C PHE A 214 6.15 16.71 -10.48
N LYS A 215 7.09 17.43 -11.09
CA LYS A 215 7.40 17.30 -12.51
C LYS A 215 8.02 15.95 -12.84
N TRP A 216 8.99 15.53 -12.02
CA TRP A 216 9.74 14.29 -12.22
C TRP A 216 9.29 13.23 -11.23
N LYS A 217 8.85 12.09 -11.75
CA LYS A 217 8.26 10.99 -10.97
C LYS A 217 8.84 9.65 -11.42
N VAL A 218 9.12 8.79 -10.48
CA VAL A 218 9.35 7.35 -10.68
C VAL A 218 8.29 6.63 -9.86
N VAL A 219 7.48 5.79 -10.48
CA VAL A 219 6.45 5.01 -9.77
C VAL A 219 6.73 3.53 -10.04
N VAL A 220 6.98 2.78 -8.98
CA VAL A 220 7.28 1.35 -9.03
C VAL A 220 6.16 0.63 -8.29
N ILE A 221 5.41 -0.21 -9.01
CA ILE A 221 4.29 -0.97 -8.46
C ILE A 221 4.65 -2.45 -8.44
N ASN A 222 5.06 -2.94 -7.26
CA ASN A 222 5.33 -4.34 -7.02
C ASN A 222 4.06 -5.04 -6.47
N ALA A 223 3.22 -5.52 -7.37
CA ALA A 223 1.99 -6.24 -7.06
C ALA A 223 1.54 -7.13 -8.24
N CYS A 224 0.65 -8.08 -7.96
CA CYS A 224 -0.09 -8.79 -9.00
C CYS A 224 -0.91 -7.79 -9.86
N TYR A 225 -1.05 -8.07 -11.15
CA TYR A 225 -1.80 -7.26 -12.14
C TYR A 225 -1.33 -5.80 -12.28
N SER A 226 -0.19 -5.46 -11.67
CA SER A 226 0.36 -4.09 -11.57
C SER A 226 0.52 -3.34 -12.89
N GLY A 227 0.62 -4.04 -14.03
CA GLY A 227 0.59 -3.47 -15.37
C GLY A 227 -0.62 -2.56 -15.66
N GLY A 228 -1.75 -2.79 -14.96
CA GLY A 228 -2.94 -1.92 -15.03
C GLY A 228 -2.72 -0.49 -14.53
N PHE A 229 -1.64 -0.25 -13.78
CA PHE A 229 -1.23 1.09 -13.34
C PHE A 229 -0.50 1.89 -14.43
N VAL A 230 0.01 1.25 -15.49
CA VAL A 230 0.77 1.95 -16.55
C VAL A 230 -0.10 2.95 -17.32
N PRO A 231 -1.30 2.61 -17.86
CA PRO A 231 -2.09 3.55 -18.65
C PRO A 231 -2.47 4.86 -17.94
N PRO A 232 -2.93 4.86 -16.66
CA PRO A 232 -3.25 6.12 -15.98
C PRO A 232 -2.00 6.90 -15.55
N LEU A 233 -0.91 6.23 -15.15
CA LEU A 233 0.32 6.88 -14.65
C LEU A 233 1.25 7.41 -15.76
N HIS A 234 1.15 6.88 -16.98
CA HIS A 234 1.93 7.34 -18.15
C HIS A 234 1.86 8.87 -18.33
N GLY A 235 3.00 9.48 -18.63
CA GLY A 235 3.05 10.90 -18.97
C GLY A 235 4.46 11.50 -18.98
N PRO A 236 4.61 12.75 -19.45
CA PRO A 236 5.90 13.43 -19.48
C PRO A 236 6.50 13.55 -18.07
N GLY A 237 7.80 13.27 -17.96
CA GLY A 237 8.51 13.27 -16.69
C GLY A 237 8.10 12.15 -15.72
N THR A 238 7.45 11.08 -16.18
CA THR A 238 7.15 9.89 -15.37
C THR A 238 7.90 8.65 -15.90
N LEU A 239 8.51 7.87 -15.02
CA LEU A 239 8.94 6.49 -15.28
C LEU A 239 8.01 5.57 -14.50
N VAL A 240 7.37 4.60 -15.14
CA VAL A 240 6.53 3.60 -14.47
C VAL A 240 7.16 2.22 -14.65
N LEU A 241 7.36 1.50 -13.54
CA LEU A 241 7.85 0.12 -13.51
C LEU A 241 6.81 -0.76 -12.81
N THR A 242 6.49 -1.94 -13.36
CA THR A 242 5.53 -2.87 -12.76
C THR A 242 6.09 -4.28 -12.67
N ALA A 243 5.75 -5.00 -11.60
CA ALA A 243 6.20 -6.37 -11.38
C ALA A 243 5.53 -7.40 -12.30
N ALA A 244 4.35 -7.09 -12.83
CA ALA A 244 3.61 -7.96 -13.73
C ALA A 244 2.87 -7.16 -14.82
N ARG A 245 2.42 -7.88 -15.85
CA ARG A 245 1.48 -7.43 -16.87
C ARG A 245 0.06 -7.32 -16.29
N THR A 246 -0.79 -6.51 -16.93
CA THR A 246 -2.16 -6.18 -16.51
C THR A 246 -3.08 -7.39 -16.23
N ASP A 247 -2.80 -8.57 -16.80
CA ASP A 247 -3.57 -9.82 -16.67
C ASP A 247 -2.72 -10.98 -16.08
N ARG A 248 -1.66 -10.65 -15.33
CA ARG A 248 -0.70 -11.61 -14.75
C ARG A 248 -0.45 -11.35 -13.26
N SER A 249 -0.24 -12.42 -12.50
CA SER A 249 0.33 -12.36 -11.15
C SER A 249 1.83 -12.06 -11.17
N SER A 250 2.33 -11.48 -10.08
CA SER A 250 3.75 -11.53 -9.68
C SER A 250 3.95 -12.64 -8.62
N PHE A 251 5.18 -12.87 -8.16
CA PHE A 251 5.52 -14.03 -7.33
C PHE A 251 6.45 -13.69 -6.15
N GLY A 252 6.40 -14.54 -5.12
CA GLY A 252 7.25 -14.46 -3.92
C GLY A 252 6.70 -13.57 -2.79
N CYS A 253 5.39 -13.37 -2.71
CA CYS A 253 4.73 -12.52 -1.70
C CYS A 253 4.01 -13.29 -0.57
N GLY A 254 4.17 -14.62 -0.46
CA GLY A 254 3.54 -15.39 0.62
C GLY A 254 4.36 -15.40 1.91
N SER A 255 3.73 -15.79 3.03
CA SER A 255 4.28 -15.76 4.40
C SER A 255 5.70 -16.32 4.58
N ASP A 256 6.08 -17.35 3.81
CA ASP A 256 7.40 -18.00 3.88
C ASP A 256 8.47 -17.26 3.05
N SER A 257 8.15 -16.10 2.48
CA SER A 257 9.02 -15.35 1.54
C SER A 257 9.62 -14.11 2.21
N ASP A 258 10.95 -14.07 2.35
CA ASP A 258 11.64 -12.87 2.82
C ASP A 258 11.47 -11.65 1.88
N ILE A 259 11.33 -11.90 0.58
CA ILE A 259 11.27 -10.89 -0.49
C ILE A 259 10.57 -11.43 -1.74
N THR A 260 9.90 -10.57 -2.50
CA THR A 260 9.30 -10.95 -3.80
C THR A 260 10.36 -11.17 -4.88
N TYR A 261 9.95 -11.80 -5.99
CA TYR A 261 10.82 -11.97 -7.16
C TYR A 261 11.23 -10.61 -7.75
N PHE A 262 10.31 -9.65 -7.81
CA PHE A 262 10.61 -8.33 -8.35
C PHE A 262 11.50 -7.51 -7.39
N GLY A 263 11.20 -7.53 -6.09
CA GLY A 263 12.04 -6.89 -5.07
C GLY A 263 13.45 -7.45 -5.06
N ARG A 264 13.61 -8.78 -5.10
CA ARG A 264 14.94 -9.43 -5.20
C ARG A 264 15.66 -8.96 -6.46
N ALA A 265 15.08 -9.20 -7.64
CA ALA A 265 15.78 -8.95 -8.91
C ALA A 265 16.07 -7.45 -9.14
N TRP A 266 15.15 -6.55 -8.78
CA TRP A 266 15.30 -5.11 -9.01
C TRP A 266 16.01 -4.38 -7.87
N LEU A 267 15.50 -4.46 -6.63
CA LEU A 267 16.11 -3.75 -5.49
C LEU A 267 17.43 -4.38 -5.07
N VAL A 268 17.45 -5.71 -4.87
CA VAL A 268 18.62 -6.38 -4.27
C VAL A 268 19.70 -6.64 -5.32
N ASP A 269 19.37 -7.27 -6.44
CA ASP A 269 20.41 -7.73 -7.36
C ASP A 269 20.82 -6.63 -8.34
N ALA A 270 19.86 -5.98 -9.01
CA ALA A 270 20.17 -5.01 -10.07
C ALA A 270 20.60 -3.62 -9.55
N LEU A 271 19.91 -3.02 -8.56
CA LEU A 271 20.30 -1.70 -8.04
C LEU A 271 21.64 -1.71 -7.26
N ASN A 272 22.07 -2.87 -6.73
CA ASN A 272 23.43 -3.03 -6.21
C ASN A 272 24.51 -3.14 -7.30
N GLN A 273 24.13 -3.44 -8.54
CA GLN A 273 25.04 -3.42 -9.69
C GLN A 273 25.06 -2.04 -10.38
N THR A 274 23.91 -1.37 -10.50
CA THR A 274 23.80 -0.09 -11.22
C THR A 274 22.78 0.89 -10.58
N PRO A 275 23.09 2.19 -10.46
CA PRO A 275 22.12 3.20 -10.06
C PRO A 275 21.15 3.60 -11.20
N ASP A 276 21.32 3.06 -12.41
CA ASP A 276 20.45 3.35 -13.56
C ASP A 276 19.20 2.46 -13.54
N PHE A 277 18.07 3.03 -13.16
CA PHE A 277 16.80 2.32 -12.96
C PHE A 277 16.31 1.56 -14.22
N VAL A 278 16.57 2.08 -15.43
CA VAL A 278 16.16 1.44 -16.69
C VAL A 278 17.08 0.26 -17.01
N ALA A 279 18.37 0.41 -16.77
CA ALA A 279 19.33 -0.71 -16.89
C ALA A 279 19.06 -1.79 -15.83
N ALA A 280 18.76 -1.39 -14.59
CA ALA A 280 18.41 -2.29 -13.50
C ALA A 280 17.12 -3.06 -13.79
N PHE A 281 16.08 -2.37 -14.30
CA PHE A 281 14.84 -3.03 -14.71
C PHE A 281 15.10 -4.09 -15.80
N LYS A 282 15.90 -3.77 -16.82
CA LYS A 282 16.26 -4.73 -17.87
C LYS A 282 17.00 -5.97 -17.34
N GLN A 283 17.86 -5.81 -16.33
CA GLN A 283 18.49 -6.94 -15.64
C GLN A 283 17.43 -7.77 -14.90
N ALA A 284 16.61 -7.10 -14.08
CA ALA A 284 15.57 -7.74 -13.27
C ALA A 284 14.57 -8.55 -14.11
N SER A 285 14.02 -8.00 -15.21
CA SER A 285 13.11 -8.75 -16.09
C SER A 285 13.76 -9.99 -16.72
N GLY A 286 15.07 -9.92 -17.01
CA GLY A 286 15.83 -11.04 -17.55
C GLY A 286 16.06 -12.16 -16.52
N GLU A 287 16.17 -11.80 -15.24
CA GLU A 287 16.38 -12.70 -14.11
C GLU A 287 15.08 -13.35 -13.63
N ILE A 288 14.03 -12.54 -13.41
CA ILE A 288 12.66 -12.99 -13.10
C ILE A 288 12.21 -14.06 -14.11
N LYS A 289 12.38 -13.78 -15.41
CA LYS A 289 12.05 -14.73 -16.49
C LYS A 289 12.78 -16.07 -16.37
N GLN A 290 14.02 -16.09 -15.90
CA GLN A 290 14.79 -17.33 -15.72
C GLN A 290 14.28 -18.14 -14.52
N TRP A 291 13.88 -17.48 -13.44
CA TRP A 291 13.27 -18.13 -12.27
C TRP A 291 11.90 -18.69 -12.62
N GLU A 292 11.01 -17.89 -13.21
CA GLU A 292 9.68 -18.33 -13.66
C GLU A 292 9.74 -19.53 -14.62
N GLN A 293 10.71 -19.55 -15.54
CA GLN A 293 10.94 -20.69 -16.43
C GLN A 293 11.43 -21.95 -15.70
N ARG A 294 12.32 -21.80 -14.71
CA ARG A 294 12.82 -22.90 -13.87
C ARG A 294 11.69 -23.51 -13.04
N ASP A 295 10.88 -22.64 -12.46
CA ASP A 295 9.84 -22.98 -11.49
C ASP A 295 8.47 -23.25 -12.17
N LYS A 296 8.45 -23.18 -13.51
CA LYS A 296 7.33 -23.50 -14.41
C LYS A 296 6.09 -22.63 -14.19
N LEU A 297 6.31 -21.39 -13.76
CA LEU A 297 5.29 -20.39 -13.55
C LEU A 297 4.83 -19.80 -14.89
N THR A 298 3.60 -19.28 -14.93
CA THR A 298 3.18 -18.41 -16.04
C THR A 298 3.89 -17.09 -15.88
N ALA A 299 4.67 -16.68 -16.88
CA ALA A 299 5.51 -15.49 -16.77
C ALA A 299 4.70 -14.24 -16.40
N SER A 300 5.19 -13.49 -15.39
CA SER A 300 4.58 -12.23 -14.94
C SER A 300 4.66 -11.14 -16.01
N GLU A 301 5.71 -11.18 -16.85
CA GLU A 301 6.03 -10.18 -17.86
C GLU A 301 6.09 -8.74 -17.29
N PRO A 302 7.09 -8.42 -16.42
CA PRO A 302 7.25 -7.08 -15.84
C PRO A 302 7.27 -5.99 -16.90
N GLN A 303 6.60 -4.86 -16.66
CA GLN A 303 6.46 -3.78 -17.64
C GLN A 303 7.22 -2.50 -17.26
N ILE A 304 7.66 -1.75 -18.28
CA ILE A 304 8.32 -0.46 -18.16
C ILE A 304 7.71 0.53 -19.15
N ASP A 305 7.37 1.71 -18.65
CA ASP A 305 6.94 2.87 -19.44
C ASP A 305 7.84 4.07 -19.13
N ILE A 306 8.33 4.73 -20.19
CA ILE A 306 9.32 5.81 -20.09
C ILE A 306 8.73 7.08 -20.71
N GLY A 307 8.20 7.94 -19.86
CA GLY A 307 7.72 9.27 -20.23
C GLY A 307 8.83 10.21 -20.69
N PRO A 308 8.58 11.12 -21.66
CA PRO A 308 9.58 12.05 -22.15
C PRO A 308 10.33 12.83 -21.05
N GLY A 309 11.66 12.84 -21.12
CA GLY A 309 12.56 13.64 -20.28
C GLY A 309 12.97 13.04 -18.92
N ILE A 310 12.31 11.98 -18.44
CA ILE A 310 12.61 11.41 -17.11
C ILE A 310 14.00 10.77 -17.06
N THR A 311 14.44 10.17 -18.17
CA THR A 311 15.74 9.52 -18.33
C THR A 311 16.90 10.51 -18.19
N GLU A 312 16.76 11.69 -18.77
CA GLU A 312 17.70 12.80 -18.72
C GLU A 312 17.79 13.35 -17.29
N GLN A 313 16.65 13.53 -16.61
CA GLN A 313 16.63 14.00 -15.23
C GLN A 313 17.25 12.99 -14.27
N LEU A 314 16.93 11.69 -14.43
CA LEU A 314 17.56 10.62 -13.65
C LEU A 314 19.06 10.54 -13.93
N ALA A 315 19.52 10.80 -15.16
CA ALA A 315 20.95 10.88 -15.47
C ALA A 315 21.64 12.12 -14.86
N LEU A 316 20.93 13.24 -14.70
CA LEU A 316 21.43 14.41 -13.95
C LEU A 316 21.53 14.13 -12.44
N TRP A 317 20.53 13.45 -11.87
CA TRP A 317 20.59 12.97 -10.48
C TRP A 317 21.76 12.00 -10.25
N ARG A 318 21.95 11.00 -11.14
CA ARG A 318 23.08 10.05 -11.08
C ARG A 318 24.47 10.72 -11.12
N LYS A 319 24.62 11.84 -11.83
CA LYS A 319 25.88 12.63 -11.81
C LYS A 319 26.11 13.37 -10.49
N GLY A 320 25.10 13.45 -9.63
CA GLY A 320 25.13 14.15 -8.35
C GLY A 320 25.84 13.39 -7.22
N PHE A 321 26.06 12.08 -7.36
CA PHE A 321 26.66 11.21 -6.35
C PHE A 321 27.60 10.16 -6.98
N THR A 322 28.36 9.46 -6.13
CA THR A 322 29.08 8.24 -6.49
C THR A 322 28.44 7.11 -5.69
N ALA A 323 28.07 5.99 -6.34
CA ALA A 323 27.42 4.89 -5.64
C ALA A 323 28.36 4.28 -4.58
N GLY A 324 27.83 4.05 -3.38
CA GLY A 324 28.53 3.39 -2.29
C GLY A 324 28.81 1.89 -2.53
N PRO A 325 29.16 1.12 -1.48
CA PRO A 325 29.20 -0.34 -1.57
C PRO A 325 27.80 -0.93 -1.85
N ALA A 326 27.75 -2.24 -2.14
CA ALA A 326 26.49 -2.96 -2.19
C ALA A 326 25.89 -3.10 -0.78
N VAL A 327 24.58 -2.95 -0.64
CA VAL A 327 23.84 -3.11 0.61
C VAL A 327 23.25 -4.52 0.64
N ALA A 328 23.76 -5.37 1.53
CA ALA A 328 23.27 -6.74 1.65
C ALA A 328 21.82 -6.76 2.15
N PHE A 329 20.95 -7.48 1.45
CA PHE A 329 19.59 -7.74 1.92
C PHE A 329 19.61 -8.63 3.16
N LYS A 330 18.81 -8.26 4.16
CA LYS A 330 18.50 -9.05 5.35
C LYS A 330 17.03 -8.79 5.67
N ALA A 331 16.23 -9.84 5.79
CA ALA A 331 14.89 -9.72 6.35
C ALA A 331 14.96 -9.19 7.79
N ALA A 332 13.94 -8.46 8.21
CA ALA A 332 13.72 -8.17 9.62
C ALA A 332 13.54 -9.51 10.37
N ALA A 333 14.03 -9.59 11.60
CA ALA A 333 13.70 -10.73 12.44
C ALA A 333 12.22 -10.58 12.88
N PRO A 334 11.39 -11.63 12.78
CA PRO A 334 10.03 -11.60 13.33
C PRO A 334 10.08 -11.23 14.81
N ALA A 335 9.13 -10.43 15.30
CA ALA A 335 9.02 -10.23 16.74
C ALA A 335 8.87 -11.58 17.48
N PRO A 336 9.45 -11.72 18.68
CA PRO A 336 9.29 -12.94 19.46
C PRO A 336 7.81 -13.13 19.80
N ALA A 337 7.22 -14.23 19.32
CA ALA A 337 5.83 -14.58 19.60
C ALA A 337 5.54 -14.46 21.10
N SER A 338 4.53 -13.67 21.45
CA SER A 338 4.12 -13.47 22.84
C SER A 338 3.69 -14.81 23.42
N THR A 339 4.56 -15.42 24.22
CA THR A 339 4.21 -16.63 24.98
C THR A 339 3.16 -16.24 26.01
N ALA A 340 1.89 -16.40 25.65
CA ALA A 340 0.77 -16.27 26.56
C ALA A 340 1.02 -17.19 27.76
N ALA A 341 1.39 -16.57 28.89
CA ALA A 341 1.68 -17.29 30.12
C ALA A 341 0.37 -17.86 30.67
N ALA A 342 0.05 -19.08 30.26
CA ALA A 342 -1.07 -19.88 30.74
C ALA A 342 -0.86 -20.25 32.22
N THR A 343 -1.07 -19.25 33.07
CA THR A 343 -0.99 -19.37 34.52
C THR A 343 -2.39 -19.71 35.03
N ARG A 344 -2.52 -20.93 35.54
CA ARG A 344 -3.75 -21.46 36.16
C ARG A 344 -3.95 -20.90 37.56
#